data_AF-A0A2M9Y8X5-F1
#
_entry.id   AF-A0A2M9Y8X5-F1
#
_cell.length_a   1.000
_cell.length_b   1.000
_cell.length_c   1.000
_cell.angle_alpha   90.00
_cell.angle_beta   90.00
_cell.angle_gamma   90.00
#
_symmetry.space_group_name_H-M   'P 1'
#
loop_
_entity.id
_entity.type
_entity.pdbx_description
1 polymer ?
#
loop_
_entity_poly.entity_id
_entity_poly.type
_entity_poly.pdbx_seq_one_letter_code
_entity_poly.pdbx_strand_id
1 'polypeptide(L)'
;MFLNRFLPYLRVFSFALISVFFLFYCSPVDKGSKTNDLVALSLLTNRDQVAEALTSAMDPVSGSMEGLSGEGTSVAIRGNRISWPERISSLGHRIWNKGPDFGELEAYNFSFNCWGGGNYSRQVSSTDTNAYDFLDYILNGNDPSSSFLVSKEFGNCRFLPFSNWVIDGLTENIWSNLSGSSPFVQNGTNLKIGVNRTIQNTFQGISVKVTGTGAPLSYAVGTPTTNQAYSLTWNNILTGASPGISSYSQDVSVLREGYSGSDLIFSHQVSSLSSLQYGADRSDSNPLSWYRLWSAGSLQVVHVEKNFTLTLSVDEPVKWKYIDCLPRAGKVSFTLSGDLTGTGTISFSSGSGYYVYTVTDSNGNNSTEQGNLDFSSCSVPLFIL
;
A
#
# COMPACT_ATOMS: atom_id res chain seq x y z
N MET A 1 27.52 -38.22 -17.03
CA MET A 1 27.85 -37.10 -17.95
C MET A 1 26.77 -37.03 -19.03
N PHE A 2 25.61 -36.48 -18.69
CA PHE A 2 24.55 -36.13 -19.65
C PHE A 2 23.98 -34.80 -19.15
N LEU A 3 24.45 -33.71 -19.76
CA LEU A 3 24.10 -32.34 -19.37
C LEU A 3 23.57 -31.62 -20.62
N ASN A 4 22.56 -30.78 -20.41
CA ASN A 4 22.31 -29.56 -21.18
C ASN A 4 21.96 -29.67 -22.67
N ARG A 5 20.86 -30.34 -23.03
CA ARG A 5 20.18 -30.06 -24.31
C ARG A 5 18.69 -29.70 -24.24
N PHE A 6 18.03 -29.84 -23.08
CA PHE A 6 16.57 -29.60 -22.96
C PHE A 6 16.17 -28.28 -22.29
N LEU A 7 17.07 -27.59 -21.58
CA LEU A 7 16.76 -26.30 -20.94
C LEU A 7 16.37 -25.16 -21.90
N PRO A 8 17.01 -24.95 -23.06
CA PRO A 8 16.63 -23.83 -23.94
C PRO A 8 15.25 -24.07 -24.58
N TYR A 9 14.91 -25.32 -24.88
CA TYR A 9 13.60 -25.67 -25.43
C TYR A 9 12.48 -25.51 -24.41
N LEU A 10 12.71 -25.81 -23.13
CA LEU A 10 11.71 -25.61 -22.07
C LEU A 10 11.37 -24.11 -21.87
N ARG A 11 12.37 -23.23 -21.97
CA ARG A 11 12.18 -21.77 -21.89
C ARG A 11 11.40 -21.23 -23.08
N VAL A 12 11.73 -21.67 -24.30
CA VAL A 12 10.99 -21.27 -25.52
C VAL A 12 9.57 -21.83 -25.52
N PHE A 13 9.37 -23.07 -25.04
CA PHE A 13 8.04 -23.66 -24.92
C PHE A 13 7.17 -22.95 -23.88
N SER A 14 7.76 -22.50 -22.77
CA SER A 14 7.06 -21.72 -21.72
C SER A 14 6.69 -20.31 -22.20
N PHE A 15 7.61 -19.62 -22.89
CA PHE A 15 7.31 -18.33 -23.51
C PHE A 15 6.28 -18.44 -24.65
N ALA A 16 6.33 -19.52 -25.44
CA ALA A 16 5.34 -19.80 -26.47
C ALA A 16 3.97 -20.13 -25.85
N LEU A 17 3.91 -20.89 -24.75
CA LEU A 17 2.65 -21.15 -24.04
C LEU A 17 2.04 -19.87 -23.46
N ILE A 18 2.86 -18.99 -22.88
CA ILE A 18 2.41 -17.69 -22.36
C ILE A 18 1.88 -16.82 -23.50
N SER A 19 2.61 -16.76 -24.63
CA SER A 19 2.20 -15.99 -25.81
C SER A 19 0.92 -16.54 -26.44
N VAL A 20 0.76 -17.86 -26.48
CA VAL A 20 -0.44 -18.53 -26.99
C VAL A 20 -1.63 -18.35 -26.02
N PHE A 21 -1.40 -18.34 -24.71
CA PHE A 21 -2.43 -18.04 -23.70
C PHE A 21 -2.97 -16.60 -23.84
N PHE A 22 -2.11 -15.64 -24.20
CA PHE A 22 -2.52 -14.26 -24.48
C PHE A 22 -3.16 -14.08 -25.87
N LEU A 23 -2.76 -14.87 -26.87
CA LEU A 23 -3.36 -14.82 -28.21
C LEU A 23 -4.79 -15.38 -28.25
N PHE A 24 -5.12 -16.38 -27.42
CA PHE A 24 -6.49 -16.91 -27.33
C PHE A 24 -7.46 -15.99 -26.55
N TYR A 25 -6.97 -14.94 -25.88
CA TYR A 25 -7.80 -13.93 -25.20
C TYR A 25 -8.09 -12.68 -26.06
N CYS A 26 -7.58 -12.61 -27.28
CA CYS A 26 -8.00 -11.64 -28.29
C CYS A 26 -8.92 -12.32 -29.31
N SER A 27 -10.07 -12.81 -28.87
CA SER A 27 -11.17 -13.08 -29.80
C SER A 27 -11.94 -11.77 -30.04
N PRO A 28 -12.15 -11.35 -31.30
CA PRO A 28 -12.95 -10.19 -31.62
C PRO A 28 -14.42 -10.59 -31.56
N VAL A 29 -14.97 -10.75 -30.35
CA VAL A 29 -16.40 -10.99 -30.17
C VAL A 29 -16.94 -10.07 -29.08
N ASP A 30 -17.83 -9.21 -29.54
CA ASP A 30 -18.76 -8.32 -28.85
C ASP A 30 -18.18 -7.16 -28.00
N LYS A 31 -18.06 -6.02 -28.71
CA LYS A 31 -18.25 -4.67 -28.16
C LYS A 31 -19.61 -4.59 -27.46
N GLY A 32 -19.68 -5.05 -26.21
CA GLY A 32 -20.91 -5.01 -25.43
C GLY A 32 -20.99 -6.08 -24.36
N SER A 33 -20.00 -6.16 -23.46
CA SER A 33 -20.08 -7.11 -22.34
C SER A 33 -19.18 -6.68 -21.20
N LYS A 34 -19.81 -6.06 -20.20
CA LYS A 34 -19.65 -6.02 -18.72
C LYS A 34 -18.39 -6.57 -18.01
N THR A 35 -17.46 -7.24 -18.67
CA THR A 35 -16.28 -7.88 -18.06
C THR A 35 -15.10 -6.93 -17.89
N ASN A 36 -14.95 -5.94 -18.77
CA ASN A 36 -13.90 -4.93 -18.65
C ASN A 36 -14.26 -3.81 -17.66
N ASP A 37 -15.56 -3.58 -17.42
CA ASP A 37 -16.05 -2.61 -16.42
C ASP A 37 -15.83 -3.12 -14.99
N LEU A 38 -15.72 -4.44 -14.77
CA LEU A 38 -15.63 -5.06 -13.43
C LEU A 38 -14.33 -4.72 -12.67
N VAL A 39 -13.27 -4.35 -13.38
CA VAL A 39 -11.96 -3.98 -12.81
C VAL A 39 -11.94 -2.53 -12.32
N ALA A 40 -12.61 -1.65 -13.06
CA ALA A 40 -12.99 -0.31 -12.62
C ALA A 40 -14.01 -0.36 -11.46
N LEU A 41 -14.83 -1.41 -11.43
CA LEU A 41 -15.95 -1.58 -10.50
C LEU A 41 -15.60 -1.90 -9.06
N SER A 42 -14.44 -2.47 -8.76
CA SER A 42 -14.14 -2.79 -7.35
C SER A 42 -13.79 -1.56 -6.50
N LEU A 43 -13.30 -0.48 -7.11
CA LEU A 43 -12.93 0.78 -6.45
C LEU A 43 -13.74 2.00 -6.88
N LEU A 44 -14.37 2.01 -8.07
CA LEU A 44 -15.06 3.20 -8.60
C LEU A 44 -16.53 2.95 -8.93
N THR A 45 -16.98 1.70 -8.88
CA THR A 45 -18.40 1.37 -9.05
C THR A 45 -18.84 0.28 -8.07
N ASN A 46 -18.15 0.21 -6.93
CA ASN A 46 -18.71 -0.40 -5.75
C ASN A 46 -19.83 0.56 -5.37
N ARG A 47 -21.10 0.19 -5.60
CA ARG A 47 -22.25 1.00 -5.14
C ARG A 47 -22.28 1.18 -3.61
N ASP A 48 -21.30 0.59 -2.93
CA ASP A 48 -21.07 0.67 -1.51
C ASP A 48 -19.93 1.65 -1.22
N GLN A 49 -20.31 2.90 -0.96
CA GLN A 49 -19.39 3.98 -0.58
C GLN A 49 -18.74 3.74 0.79
N VAL A 50 -19.37 2.96 1.66
CA VAL A 50 -18.79 2.59 2.95
C VAL A 50 -17.63 1.61 2.71
N ALA A 51 -17.79 0.63 1.82
CA ALA A 51 -16.71 -0.27 1.44
C ALA A 51 -15.53 0.48 0.78
N GLU A 52 -15.81 1.46 -0.07
CA GLU A 52 -14.79 2.31 -0.68
C GLU A 52 -14.02 3.15 0.37
N ALA A 53 -14.73 3.74 1.33
CA ALA A 53 -14.12 4.45 2.46
C ALA A 53 -13.30 3.50 3.35
N LEU A 54 -13.78 2.27 3.59
CA LEU A 54 -13.03 1.23 4.32
C LEU A 54 -11.72 0.86 3.60
N THR A 55 -11.74 0.79 2.26
CA THR A 55 -10.53 0.59 1.47
C THR A 55 -9.52 1.71 1.72
N SER A 56 -9.98 2.96 1.67
CA SER A 56 -9.12 4.12 1.93
C SER A 56 -8.58 4.16 3.36
N ALA A 57 -9.35 3.68 4.34
CA ALA A 57 -8.90 3.54 5.72
C ALA A 57 -7.84 2.44 5.89
N MET A 58 -7.95 1.33 5.15
CA MET A 58 -7.09 0.16 5.33
C MET A 58 -5.75 0.23 4.59
N ASP A 59 -5.63 1.06 3.56
CA ASP A 59 -4.38 1.23 2.81
C ASP A 59 -3.17 1.75 3.62
N PRO A 60 -3.28 2.77 4.49
CA PRO A 60 -2.14 3.16 5.34
C PRO A 60 -1.71 2.02 6.27
N VAL A 61 -2.67 1.22 6.75
CA VAL A 61 -2.43 0.05 7.60
C VAL A 61 -1.68 -1.03 6.82
N SER A 62 -2.16 -1.41 5.64
CA SER A 62 -1.48 -2.41 4.81
C SER A 62 -0.09 -1.93 4.38
N GLY A 63 0.10 -0.63 4.12
CA GLY A 63 1.40 -0.07 3.75
C GLY A 63 2.45 -0.21 4.85
N SER A 64 2.03 0.07 6.08
CA SER A 64 2.84 -0.17 7.28
C SER A 64 3.15 -1.67 7.49
N MET A 65 2.24 -2.56 7.08
CA MET A 65 2.46 -4.00 7.18
C MET A 65 3.38 -4.57 6.12
N GLU A 66 3.46 -3.98 4.93
CA GLU A 66 4.20 -4.55 3.81
C GLU A 66 5.65 -4.07 3.69
N GLY A 67 5.90 -2.79 3.92
CA GLY A 67 7.21 -2.20 3.61
C GLY A 67 7.46 -0.81 4.21
N LEU A 68 6.54 -0.32 5.06
CA LEU A 68 6.60 1.02 5.66
C LEU A 68 6.57 2.15 4.62
N SER A 69 6.12 1.87 3.40
CA SER A 69 5.96 2.88 2.34
C SER A 69 4.77 3.82 2.58
N GLY A 70 3.91 3.50 3.57
CA GLY A 70 2.64 4.18 3.79
C GLY A 70 1.56 3.89 2.74
N GLU A 71 1.87 3.08 1.73
CA GLU A 71 1.05 2.93 0.52
C GLU A 71 0.78 1.47 0.21
N GLY A 72 0.15 0.79 1.17
CA GLY A 72 -0.29 -0.56 0.93
C GLY A 72 -1.49 -0.55 0.02
N THR A 73 -1.88 -1.75 -0.40
CA THR A 73 -2.97 -1.89 -1.35
C THR A 73 -3.99 -2.86 -0.79
N SER A 74 -5.12 -2.29 -0.40
CA SER A 74 -6.30 -3.03 0.01
C SER A 74 -7.44 -2.74 -0.96
N VAL A 75 -8.39 -3.67 -1.07
CA VAL A 75 -9.60 -3.47 -1.86
C VAL A 75 -10.76 -4.09 -1.11
N ALA A 76 -11.75 -3.28 -0.75
CA ALA A 76 -13.03 -3.77 -0.26
C ALA A 76 -13.91 -4.20 -1.43
N ILE A 77 -14.53 -5.36 -1.31
CA ILE A 77 -15.40 -5.94 -2.33
C ILE A 77 -16.70 -6.33 -1.62
N ARG A 78 -17.82 -5.84 -2.14
CA ARG A 78 -19.15 -6.15 -1.62
C ARG A 78 -19.54 -7.60 -1.92
N GLY A 79 -20.10 -8.29 -0.93
CA GLY A 79 -20.57 -9.67 -1.05
C GLY A 79 -19.48 -10.75 -0.87
N ASN A 80 -19.93 -12.01 -0.87
CA ASN A 80 -19.12 -13.16 -0.44
C ASN A 80 -18.43 -13.93 -1.58
N ARG A 81 -18.63 -13.55 -2.85
CA ARG A 81 -18.07 -14.30 -3.99
C ARG A 81 -17.47 -13.37 -5.02
N ILE A 82 -16.15 -13.28 -4.96
CA ILE A 82 -15.32 -12.69 -6.01
C ILE A 82 -15.16 -13.76 -7.10
N SER A 83 -15.61 -13.46 -8.32
CA SER A 83 -15.33 -14.27 -9.48
C SER A 83 -13.82 -14.26 -9.80
N TRP A 84 -13.30 -15.33 -10.39
CA TRP A 84 -11.85 -15.45 -10.67
C TRP A 84 -11.25 -14.24 -11.43
N PRO A 85 -11.95 -13.61 -12.40
CA PRO A 85 -11.48 -12.40 -13.08
C PRO A 85 -11.26 -11.19 -12.14
N GLU A 86 -12.14 -10.97 -11.16
CA GLU A 86 -12.02 -9.87 -10.18
C GLU A 86 -10.85 -10.07 -9.22
N ARG A 87 -10.47 -11.32 -8.94
CA ARG A 87 -9.27 -11.64 -8.14
C ARG A 87 -7.97 -11.32 -8.86
N ILE A 88 -7.92 -11.56 -10.17
CA ILE A 88 -6.73 -11.27 -10.98
C ILE A 88 -6.58 -9.76 -11.18
N SER A 89 -7.69 -9.07 -11.41
CA SER A 89 -7.65 -7.62 -11.63
C SER A 89 -7.30 -6.85 -10.36
N SER A 90 -7.88 -7.23 -9.21
CA SER A 90 -7.49 -6.69 -7.90
C SER A 90 -6.04 -6.99 -7.58
N LEU A 91 -5.51 -8.18 -7.93
CA LEU A 91 -4.07 -8.47 -7.82
C LEU A 91 -3.23 -7.53 -8.70
N GLY A 92 -3.64 -7.27 -9.94
CA GLY A 92 -2.96 -6.35 -10.84
C GLY A 92 -2.93 -4.91 -10.30
N HIS A 93 -4.09 -4.41 -9.85
CA HIS A 93 -4.20 -3.09 -9.22
C HIS A 93 -3.34 -2.98 -7.97
N ARG A 94 -3.34 -4.02 -7.13
CA ARG A 94 -2.51 -4.09 -5.91
C ARG A 94 -1.00 -4.06 -6.20
N ILE A 95 -0.54 -4.90 -7.12
CA ILE A 95 0.88 -4.90 -7.54
C ILE A 95 1.27 -3.54 -8.13
N TRP A 96 0.35 -2.90 -8.85
CA TRP A 96 0.62 -1.62 -9.49
C TRP A 96 0.66 -0.44 -8.52
N ASN A 97 -0.34 -0.34 -7.63
CA ASN A 97 -0.40 0.73 -6.64
C ASN A 97 0.80 0.72 -5.69
N LYS A 98 1.31 -0.47 -5.39
CA LYS A 98 2.53 -0.65 -4.59
C LYS A 98 3.77 -0.10 -5.30
N GLY A 99 3.82 -0.19 -6.63
CA GLY A 99 5.03 0.08 -7.39
C GLY A 99 6.18 -0.86 -7.01
N PRO A 100 7.41 -0.57 -7.46
CA PRO A 100 8.55 -1.38 -7.13
C PRO A 100 9.08 -0.97 -5.75
N ASP A 101 9.10 -1.93 -4.83
CA ASP A 101 9.65 -1.76 -3.49
C ASP A 101 11.14 -2.12 -3.50
N PHE A 102 11.99 -1.10 -3.46
CA PHE A 102 13.44 -1.24 -3.47
C PHE A 102 14.07 -0.96 -2.09
N GLY A 103 13.33 -1.17 -0.99
CA GLY A 103 13.84 -0.97 0.36
C GLY A 103 14.05 0.51 0.70
N GLU A 104 13.21 1.06 1.57
CA GLU A 104 13.25 2.50 1.91
C GLU A 104 14.53 2.95 2.63
N LEU A 105 15.36 2.01 3.11
CA LEU A 105 16.61 2.27 3.86
C LEU A 105 17.89 2.17 3.02
N GLU A 106 17.80 1.73 1.76
CA GLU A 106 18.98 1.62 0.90
C GLU A 106 19.31 3.02 0.33
N ALA A 107 20.52 3.57 0.46
CA ALA A 107 20.77 5.00 0.14
C ALA A 107 21.49 5.22 -1.21
N TYR A 108 21.13 4.45 -2.25
CA TYR A 108 21.69 4.62 -3.61
C TYR A 108 20.70 5.22 -4.63
N ASN A 109 21.26 5.96 -5.59
CA ASN A 109 20.53 6.51 -6.73
C ASN A 109 20.38 5.46 -7.82
N PHE A 110 19.21 5.41 -8.46
CA PHE A 110 19.04 4.64 -9.68
C PHE A 110 17.88 5.16 -10.50
N SER A 111 17.92 4.88 -11.80
CA SER A 111 16.86 5.22 -12.72
C SER A 111 16.76 4.16 -13.81
N PHE A 112 15.55 3.89 -14.26
CA PHE A 112 15.32 2.99 -15.39
C PHE A 112 14.13 3.45 -16.23
N ASN A 113 14.14 3.03 -17.50
CA ASN A 113 12.97 3.15 -18.36
C ASN A 113 12.01 2.00 -18.04
N CYS A 114 10.77 2.34 -17.74
CA CYS A 114 9.75 1.33 -17.44
C CYS A 114 9.44 0.54 -18.72
N TRP A 115 9.22 -0.78 -18.63
CA TRP A 115 9.17 -1.63 -19.83
C TRP A 115 8.02 -1.30 -20.78
N GLY A 116 6.93 -0.73 -20.27
CA GLY A 116 5.82 -0.25 -21.06
C GLY A 116 5.89 1.23 -21.46
N GLY A 117 6.99 1.92 -21.15
CA GLY A 117 7.19 3.34 -21.45
C GLY A 117 7.21 4.21 -20.18
N GLY A 118 7.74 5.42 -20.33
CA GLY A 118 8.02 6.33 -19.22
C GLY A 118 9.28 5.96 -18.45
N ASN A 119 9.52 6.68 -17.35
CA ASN A 119 10.73 6.56 -16.55
C ASN A 119 10.42 6.50 -15.06
N TYR A 120 11.29 5.81 -14.34
CA TYR A 120 11.37 5.83 -12.89
C TYR A 120 12.75 6.35 -12.48
N SER A 121 12.78 7.25 -11.52
CA SER A 121 14.02 7.78 -10.93
C SER A 121 13.92 7.73 -9.41
N ARG A 122 14.99 7.30 -8.77
CA ARG A 122 15.18 7.40 -7.33
C ARG A 122 16.45 8.20 -7.06
N GLN A 123 16.30 9.26 -6.28
CA GLN A 123 17.38 10.14 -5.86
C GLN A 123 17.46 10.13 -4.33
N VAL A 124 18.67 9.98 -3.81
CA VAL A 124 18.98 10.03 -2.39
C VAL A 124 19.88 11.21 -2.14
N SER A 125 19.52 12.00 -1.15
CA SER A 125 20.26 13.18 -0.72
C SER A 125 20.49 13.09 0.78
N SER A 126 21.75 13.23 1.22
CA SER A 126 22.08 13.45 2.62
C SER A 126 22.68 14.84 2.79
N THR A 127 22.39 15.46 3.94
CA THR A 127 23.04 16.71 4.36
C THR A 127 24.31 16.43 5.17
N ASP A 128 24.56 15.18 5.55
CA ASP A 128 25.77 14.77 6.24
C ASP A 128 26.97 14.86 5.28
N THR A 129 28.12 15.31 5.79
CA THR A 129 29.35 15.46 5.01
C THR A 129 29.84 14.12 4.43
N ASN A 130 29.44 13.01 5.06
CA ASN A 130 29.71 11.64 4.69
C ASN A 130 28.36 10.91 4.52
N ALA A 131 27.80 10.96 3.30
CA ALA A 131 26.50 10.39 2.95
C ALA A 131 26.56 8.86 2.75
N TYR A 132 27.10 8.12 3.71
CA TYR A 132 27.21 6.66 3.63
C TYR A 132 25.87 5.98 3.90
N ASP A 133 25.62 4.87 3.24
CA ASP A 133 24.44 4.04 3.47
C ASP A 133 24.73 2.83 4.36
N PHE A 134 23.70 2.04 4.67
CA PHE A 134 23.88 0.82 5.47
C PHE A 134 24.71 -0.27 4.75
N LEU A 135 24.81 -0.23 3.42
CA LEU A 135 25.68 -1.15 2.66
C LEU A 135 27.14 -0.74 2.77
N ASP A 136 27.45 0.56 2.82
CA ASP A 136 28.81 1.08 3.03
C ASP A 136 29.41 0.61 4.36
N TYR A 137 28.60 0.47 5.40
CA TYR A 137 29.06 -0.14 6.65
C TYR A 137 29.49 -1.59 6.45
N ILE A 138 28.72 -2.38 5.71
CA ILE A 138 29.01 -3.80 5.45
C ILE A 138 30.26 -3.96 4.57
N LEU A 139 30.41 -3.09 3.57
CA LEU A 139 31.47 -3.21 2.57
C LEU A 139 32.78 -2.55 3.02
N ASN A 140 32.69 -1.39 3.67
CA ASN A 140 33.82 -0.48 3.91
C ASN A 140 34.01 -0.12 5.39
N GLY A 141 33.08 -0.50 6.28
CA GLY A 141 33.12 -0.15 7.70
C GLY A 141 32.78 1.31 8.01
N ASN A 142 32.21 2.03 7.03
CA ASN A 142 31.79 3.42 7.21
C ASN A 142 30.42 3.48 7.90
N ASP A 143 30.30 4.30 8.93
CA ASP A 143 29.04 4.49 9.64
C ASP A 143 27.99 5.15 8.73
N PRO A 144 26.75 4.62 8.65
CA PRO A 144 25.69 5.18 7.83
C PRO A 144 25.26 6.56 8.33
N SER A 145 24.78 7.37 7.39
CA SER A 145 24.25 8.70 7.66
C SER A 145 23.06 8.66 8.64
N SER A 146 22.98 9.68 9.49
CA SER A 146 21.93 9.81 10.50
C SER A 146 20.59 10.29 9.92
N SER A 147 20.60 10.80 8.69
CA SER A 147 19.42 11.29 7.99
C SER A 147 19.60 11.26 6.48
N PHE A 148 18.51 11.02 5.76
CA PHE A 148 18.50 11.10 4.30
C PHE A 148 17.11 11.42 3.77
N LEU A 149 17.10 12.09 2.62
CA LEU A 149 15.93 12.28 1.78
C LEU A 149 16.01 11.31 0.61
N VAL A 150 14.98 10.48 0.43
CA VAL A 150 14.77 9.67 -0.76
C VAL A 150 13.61 10.28 -1.55
N SER A 151 13.87 10.70 -2.78
CA SER A 151 12.83 11.09 -3.73
C SER A 151 12.67 10.01 -4.79
N LYS A 152 11.43 9.56 -5.00
CA LYS A 152 11.02 8.61 -6.05
C LYS A 152 10.11 9.36 -7.01
N GLU A 153 10.55 9.49 -8.25
CA GLU A 153 9.82 10.16 -9.31
C GLU A 153 9.39 9.15 -10.37
N PHE A 154 8.10 9.16 -10.67
CA PHE A 154 7.47 8.41 -11.73
C PHE A 154 7.11 9.40 -12.83
N GLY A 155 7.75 9.29 -13.99
CA GLY A 155 7.42 10.08 -15.18
C GLY A 155 6.62 9.23 -16.16
N ASN A 156 5.30 9.23 -16.04
CA ASN A 156 4.37 8.40 -16.82
C ASN A 156 4.82 6.93 -16.93
N CYS A 157 5.31 6.36 -15.83
CA CYS A 157 5.90 5.04 -15.80
C CYS A 157 4.84 3.95 -15.97
N ARG A 158 5.03 3.11 -16.99
CA ARG A 158 4.30 1.86 -17.20
C ARG A 158 5.26 0.68 -16.99
N PHE A 159 5.21 0.00 -15.83
CA PHE A 159 6.07 -1.14 -15.51
C PHE A 159 6.00 -2.31 -16.50
N LEU A 160 4.84 -2.60 -17.07
CA LEU A 160 4.64 -3.74 -17.97
C LEU A 160 4.04 -3.28 -19.30
N PRO A 161 4.55 -3.75 -20.45
CA PRO A 161 4.16 -3.25 -21.77
C PRO A 161 2.69 -3.49 -22.13
N PHE A 162 2.08 -4.52 -21.54
CA PHE A 162 0.68 -4.90 -21.75
C PHE A 162 -0.28 -4.30 -20.72
N SER A 163 0.22 -3.61 -19.69
CA SER A 163 -0.63 -2.94 -18.71
C SER A 163 -1.22 -1.68 -19.32
N ASN A 164 -2.47 -1.33 -19.02
CA ASN A 164 -3.03 -0.01 -19.35
C ASN A 164 -2.83 1.03 -18.23
N TRP A 165 -2.23 0.61 -17.13
CA TRP A 165 -1.96 1.46 -15.99
C TRP A 165 -0.66 2.25 -16.18
N VAL A 166 -0.67 3.48 -15.68
CA VAL A 166 0.43 4.44 -15.70
C VAL A 166 0.52 5.05 -14.30
N ILE A 167 1.73 5.17 -13.77
CA ILE A 167 2.00 5.93 -12.53
C ILE A 167 2.74 7.20 -12.92
N ASP A 168 2.30 8.32 -12.37
CA ASP A 168 2.93 9.61 -12.53
C ASP A 168 3.00 10.34 -11.18
N GLY A 169 4.04 11.16 -10.99
CA GLY A 169 4.22 11.97 -9.79
C GLY A 169 5.36 11.51 -8.88
N LEU A 170 5.30 11.90 -7.61
CA LEU A 170 6.44 11.92 -6.68
C LEU A 170 6.09 11.33 -5.32
N THR A 171 7.09 10.69 -4.72
CA THR A 171 7.10 10.29 -3.30
C THR A 171 8.42 10.61 -2.67
N GLU A 172 8.38 11.27 -1.53
CA GLU A 172 9.55 11.79 -0.87
C GLU A 172 9.57 11.33 0.59
N ASN A 173 10.63 10.63 0.97
CA ASN A 173 10.80 10.03 2.28
C ASN A 173 11.97 10.69 2.99
N ILE A 174 11.73 11.27 4.16
CA ILE A 174 12.77 11.81 5.03
C ILE A 174 12.95 10.83 6.19
N TRP A 175 14.11 10.21 6.26
CA TRP A 175 14.57 9.52 7.45
C TRP A 175 15.42 10.46 8.30
N SER A 176 15.23 10.39 9.61
CA SER A 176 15.98 11.19 10.59
C SER A 176 16.17 10.43 11.89
N ASN A 177 17.19 10.81 12.65
CA ASN A 177 17.60 10.17 13.90
C ASN A 177 17.94 8.68 13.72
N LEU A 178 18.48 8.29 12.57
CA LEU A 178 18.97 6.94 12.36
C LEU A 178 20.20 6.71 13.25
N SER A 179 20.30 5.52 13.83
CA SER A 179 21.52 5.12 14.54
C SER A 179 22.66 4.99 13.54
N GLY A 180 23.65 5.87 13.63
CA GLY A 180 24.88 5.81 12.83
C GLY A 180 25.89 4.79 13.32
N SER A 181 25.80 4.32 14.58
CA SER A 181 26.75 3.38 15.16
C SER A 181 26.14 2.00 15.42
N SER A 182 26.92 0.94 15.25
CA SER A 182 26.54 -0.43 15.60
C SER A 182 26.52 -0.64 17.14
N PRO A 183 25.51 -1.34 17.71
CA PRO A 183 24.37 -1.94 17.04
C PRO A 183 23.35 -0.88 16.57
N PHE A 184 22.84 -1.02 15.35
CA PHE A 184 21.92 -0.06 14.72
C PHE A 184 20.51 -0.11 15.33
N VAL A 185 20.35 0.50 16.51
CA VAL A 185 19.08 0.55 17.23
C VAL A 185 18.29 1.78 16.81
N GLN A 186 17.18 1.58 16.11
CA GLN A 186 16.35 2.66 15.55
C GLN A 186 15.38 3.29 16.57
N ASN A 187 15.79 3.42 17.83
CA ASN A 187 14.95 4.00 18.87
C ASN A 187 14.95 5.53 18.74
N GLY A 188 13.77 6.15 18.55
CA GLY A 188 13.64 7.57 18.27
C GLY A 188 13.84 7.96 16.80
N THR A 189 14.04 6.98 15.91
CA THR A 189 14.05 7.17 14.46
C THR A 189 12.70 7.70 14.01
N ASN A 190 12.71 8.61 13.03
CA ASN A 190 11.52 9.14 12.39
C ASN A 190 11.60 8.97 10.88
N LEU A 191 10.48 8.54 10.29
CA LEU A 191 10.26 8.52 8.85
C LEU A 191 9.07 9.42 8.53
N LYS A 192 9.27 10.45 7.73
CA LYS A 192 8.19 11.24 7.14
C LYS A 192 8.08 10.93 5.67
N ILE A 193 6.87 10.69 5.21
CA ILE A 193 6.57 10.31 3.83
C ILE A 193 5.64 11.36 3.26
N GLY A 194 6.00 11.94 2.12
CA GLY A 194 5.19 12.84 1.34
C GLY A 194 4.84 12.19 0.02
N VAL A 195 3.59 12.34 -0.40
CA VAL A 195 3.06 11.68 -1.60
C VAL A 195 2.33 12.71 -2.44
N ASN A 196 2.58 12.70 -3.74
CA ASN A 196 1.78 13.37 -4.75
C ASN A 196 1.84 12.55 -6.03
N ARG A 197 0.97 11.54 -6.12
CA ARG A 197 0.97 10.58 -7.23
C ARG A 197 -0.40 10.40 -7.83
N THR A 198 -0.40 10.08 -9.11
CA THR A 198 -1.58 9.70 -9.87
C THR A 198 -1.36 8.34 -10.51
N ILE A 199 -2.35 7.48 -10.37
CA ILE A 199 -2.38 6.17 -11.01
C ILE A 199 -3.55 6.19 -11.96
N GLN A 200 -3.26 6.02 -13.25
CA GLN A 200 -4.27 6.15 -14.31
C GLN A 200 -4.32 4.90 -15.17
N ASN A 201 -5.53 4.44 -15.47
CA ASN A 201 -5.81 3.53 -16.56
C ASN A 201 -6.23 4.33 -17.79
N THR A 202 -5.33 4.47 -18.76
CA THR A 202 -5.56 5.33 -19.93
C THR A 202 -6.62 4.79 -20.88
N PHE A 203 -6.88 3.48 -20.86
CA PHE A 203 -7.90 2.86 -21.71
C PHE A 203 -9.30 3.06 -21.16
N GLN A 204 -9.46 3.01 -19.84
CA GLN A 204 -10.76 3.16 -19.17
C GLN A 204 -11.07 4.60 -18.77
N GLY A 205 -10.11 5.52 -18.95
CA GLY A 205 -10.25 6.91 -18.52
C GLY A 205 -10.38 7.04 -17.00
N ILE A 206 -9.78 6.13 -16.24
CA ILE A 206 -9.90 6.09 -14.79
C ILE A 206 -8.61 6.57 -14.15
N SER A 207 -8.68 7.39 -13.12
CA SER A 207 -7.50 7.75 -12.34
C SER A 207 -7.79 7.85 -10.85
N VAL A 208 -6.81 7.46 -10.04
CA VAL A 208 -6.78 7.70 -8.61
C VAL A 208 -5.59 8.58 -8.31
N LYS A 209 -5.82 9.70 -7.63
CA LYS A 209 -4.80 10.62 -7.15
C LYS A 209 -4.65 10.48 -5.63
N VAL A 210 -3.42 10.43 -5.16
CA VAL A 210 -3.08 10.34 -3.73
C VAL A 210 -2.13 11.49 -3.40
N THR A 211 -2.53 12.33 -2.45
CA THR A 211 -1.77 13.53 -2.06
C THR A 211 -1.68 13.65 -0.53
N GLY A 212 -0.52 14.01 0.01
CA GLY A 212 -0.40 14.37 1.43
C GLY A 212 -1.14 15.68 1.75
N THR A 213 -1.84 15.72 2.88
CA THR A 213 -2.58 16.91 3.36
C THR A 213 -1.99 17.52 4.62
N GLY A 214 -0.94 16.91 5.17
CA GLY A 214 -0.23 17.43 6.33
C GLY A 214 0.67 18.63 5.99
N ALA A 215 1.56 18.96 6.93
CA ALA A 215 2.52 20.03 6.75
C ALA A 215 3.47 19.75 5.57
N PRO A 216 3.96 20.80 4.86
CA PRO A 216 5.01 20.64 3.86
C PRO A 216 6.24 19.93 4.45
N LEU A 217 6.80 18.98 3.71
CA LEU A 217 8.07 18.39 4.09
C LEU A 217 9.20 19.41 3.90
N SER A 218 10.24 19.31 4.72
CA SER A 218 11.43 20.15 4.59
C SER A 218 12.66 19.36 5.02
N TYR A 219 13.69 19.36 4.18
CA TYR A 219 14.96 18.69 4.44
C TYR A 219 16.15 19.55 4.01
N ALA A 220 16.08 20.15 2.83
CA ALA A 220 17.04 21.13 2.33
C ALA A 220 16.32 22.32 1.69
N VAL A 221 17.06 23.35 1.28
CA VAL A 221 16.46 24.51 0.63
C VAL A 221 15.79 24.08 -0.68
N GLY A 222 14.46 24.25 -0.77
CA GLY A 222 13.67 23.94 -1.95
C GLY A 222 13.27 22.47 -2.13
N THR A 223 13.63 21.58 -1.19
CA THR A 223 13.23 20.16 -1.22
C THR A 223 12.95 19.62 0.20
N PRO A 224 12.00 18.69 0.37
CA PRO A 224 11.11 18.10 -0.63
C PRO A 224 10.01 19.07 -1.11
N THR A 225 9.24 18.67 -2.11
CA THR A 225 8.14 19.49 -2.70
C THR A 225 6.74 19.02 -2.30
N THR A 226 6.66 17.84 -1.68
CA THR A 226 5.40 17.22 -1.24
C THR A 226 5.02 17.59 0.19
N ASN A 227 3.72 17.48 0.48
CA ASN A 227 3.18 17.57 1.83
C ASN A 227 3.23 16.21 2.52
N GLN A 228 3.37 16.21 3.85
CA GLN A 228 3.38 15.01 4.66
C GLN A 228 2.07 14.23 4.48
N ALA A 229 2.20 12.98 4.05
CA ALA A 229 1.14 11.98 3.97
C ALA A 229 1.15 11.07 5.19
N TYR A 230 2.34 10.62 5.60
CA TYR A 230 2.54 9.72 6.73
C TYR A 230 3.72 10.16 7.59
N SER A 231 3.65 9.91 8.89
CA SER A 231 4.78 10.07 9.81
C SER A 231 4.87 8.84 10.69
N LEU A 232 6.03 8.19 10.73
CA LEU A 232 6.30 7.03 11.55
C LEU A 232 7.38 7.38 12.58
N THR A 233 7.13 7.03 13.84
CA THR A 233 8.08 7.25 14.95
C THR A 233 8.31 5.97 15.71
N TRP A 234 9.56 5.55 15.84
CA TRP A 234 9.94 4.38 16.62
C TRP A 234 10.06 4.74 18.10
N ASN A 235 9.06 4.36 18.88
CA ASN A 235 8.90 4.82 20.27
C ASN A 235 9.52 3.87 21.31
N ASN A 236 9.75 2.60 20.96
CA ASN A 236 10.26 1.63 21.91
C ASN A 236 10.91 0.43 21.21
N ILE A 237 12.22 0.25 21.44
CA ILE A 237 12.96 -0.98 21.15
C ILE A 237 13.60 -1.39 22.48
N LEU A 238 12.90 -2.17 23.31
CA LEU A 238 13.45 -2.55 24.61
C LEU A 238 14.50 -3.66 24.46
N THR A 239 15.73 -3.30 24.82
CA THR A 239 16.84 -4.17 25.18
C THR A 239 16.61 -4.70 26.61
N GLY A 240 16.12 -5.92 26.74
CA GLY A 240 15.82 -6.55 28.04
C GLY A 240 14.86 -7.73 27.88
N ALA A 241 14.53 -8.46 28.97
CA ALA A 241 13.93 -9.82 29.10
C ALA A 241 12.89 -10.36 28.06
N SER A 242 12.43 -9.56 27.11
CA SER A 242 11.96 -10.00 25.79
C SER A 242 12.62 -9.13 24.69
N PRO A 243 13.90 -9.39 24.35
CA PRO A 243 14.62 -8.58 23.38
C PRO A 243 13.99 -8.76 21.99
N GLY A 244 13.58 -7.66 21.35
CA GLY A 244 13.21 -7.67 19.93
C GLY A 244 11.79 -7.24 19.56
N ILE A 245 10.99 -6.67 20.46
CA ILE A 245 9.75 -5.99 20.06
C ILE A 245 10.09 -4.55 19.69
N SER A 246 10.29 -4.30 18.39
CA SER A 246 10.27 -2.94 17.85
C SER A 246 8.82 -2.50 17.71
N SER A 247 8.48 -1.37 18.33
CA SER A 247 7.19 -0.71 18.15
C SER A 247 7.39 0.65 17.50
N TYR A 248 6.44 1.03 16.64
CA TYR A 248 6.39 2.35 16.04
C TYR A 248 4.95 2.83 15.97
N SER A 249 4.78 4.14 16.06
CA SER A 249 3.51 4.80 15.80
C SER A 249 3.47 5.35 14.39
N GLN A 250 2.28 5.45 13.79
CA GLN A 250 2.05 6.12 12.51
C GLN A 250 0.93 7.15 12.64
N ASP A 251 1.17 8.35 12.11
CA ASP A 251 0.15 9.35 11.82
C ASP A 251 -0.12 9.41 10.32
N VAL A 252 -1.38 9.68 9.96
CA VAL A 252 -1.88 9.66 8.58
C VAL A 252 -2.55 11.00 8.27
N SER A 253 -2.29 11.56 7.08
CA SER A 253 -2.92 12.77 6.56
C SER A 253 -2.89 12.76 5.03
N VAL A 254 -3.89 12.13 4.42
CA VAL A 254 -3.91 11.85 2.97
C VAL A 254 -5.25 12.24 2.36
N LEU A 255 -5.21 12.82 1.18
CA LEU A 255 -6.34 13.00 0.29
C LEU A 255 -6.25 11.98 -0.85
N ARG A 256 -7.35 11.26 -1.07
CA ARG A 256 -7.49 10.30 -2.17
C ARG A 256 -8.68 10.68 -3.01
N GLU A 257 -8.47 10.83 -4.31
CA GLU A 257 -9.50 11.24 -5.24
C GLU A 257 -9.57 10.27 -6.40
N GLY A 258 -10.75 9.71 -6.64
CA GLY A 258 -11.03 8.83 -7.77
C GLY A 258 -11.79 9.56 -8.86
N TYR A 259 -11.38 9.40 -10.11
CA TYR A 259 -11.99 10.04 -11.27
C TYR A 259 -12.32 9.03 -12.36
N SER A 260 -13.40 9.31 -13.09
CA SER A 260 -13.68 8.73 -14.41
C SER A 260 -13.83 9.86 -15.42
N GLY A 261 -12.87 9.94 -16.36
CA GLY A 261 -12.69 11.12 -17.20
C GLY A 261 -12.37 12.34 -16.33
N SER A 262 -13.19 13.37 -16.46
CA SER A 262 -13.14 14.58 -15.62
C SER A 262 -13.97 14.49 -14.35
N ASP A 263 -14.79 13.46 -14.21
CA ASP A 263 -15.82 13.40 -13.18
C ASP A 263 -15.23 12.79 -11.90
N LEU A 264 -15.31 13.53 -10.80
CA LEU A 264 -14.94 13.06 -9.47
C LEU A 264 -15.97 12.03 -9.00
N ILE A 265 -15.49 10.82 -8.71
CA ILE A 265 -16.29 9.70 -8.21
C ILE A 265 -16.29 9.71 -6.69
N PHE A 266 -15.12 9.92 -6.10
CA PHE A 266 -14.95 10.01 -4.66
C PHE A 266 -13.78 10.92 -4.28
N SER A 267 -13.88 11.50 -3.09
CA SER A 267 -12.84 12.24 -2.40
C SER A 267 -12.84 11.83 -0.93
N HIS A 268 -11.76 11.17 -0.53
CA HIS A 268 -11.54 10.66 0.80
C HIS A 268 -10.41 11.42 1.48
N GLN A 269 -10.74 12.16 2.52
CA GLN A 269 -9.76 12.72 3.44
C GLN A 269 -9.53 11.72 4.56
N VAL A 270 -8.39 11.03 4.51
CA VAL A 270 -7.96 10.02 5.47
C VAL A 270 -7.02 10.67 6.48
N SER A 271 -7.36 10.58 7.77
CA SER A 271 -6.53 11.10 8.85
C SER A 271 -6.54 10.22 10.09
N SER A 272 -5.48 10.26 10.88
CA SER A 272 -5.44 9.61 12.20
C SER A 272 -6.07 10.53 13.25
N LEU A 273 -7.12 10.05 13.94
CA LEU A 273 -7.64 10.72 15.15
C LEU A 273 -6.74 10.46 16.35
N SER A 274 -6.09 9.30 16.36
CA SER A 274 -5.00 8.95 17.27
C SER A 274 -3.98 8.10 16.53
N SER A 275 -2.70 8.28 16.87
CA SER A 275 -1.60 7.59 16.18
C SER A 275 -1.79 6.07 16.21
N LEU A 276 -1.70 5.45 15.04
CA LEU A 276 -1.78 4.00 14.90
C LEU A 276 -0.56 3.37 15.53
N GLN A 277 -0.77 2.31 16.31
CA GLN A 277 0.30 1.64 17.05
C GLN A 277 0.62 0.31 16.38
N TYR A 278 1.89 0.13 16.04
CA TYR A 278 2.41 -1.04 15.38
C TYR A 278 3.52 -1.71 16.18
N GLY A 279 3.65 -3.02 15.99
CA GLY A 279 4.71 -3.79 16.62
C GLY A 279 4.94 -5.14 15.96
N ALA A 280 5.74 -5.98 16.61
CA ALA A 280 5.98 -7.35 16.18
C ALA A 280 5.73 -8.33 17.34
N ASP A 281 4.99 -9.40 17.05
CA ASP A 281 4.86 -10.58 17.90
C ASP A 281 5.92 -11.61 17.46
N ARG A 282 6.95 -11.74 18.29
CA ARG A 282 8.08 -12.68 18.11
C ARG A 282 8.08 -13.78 19.17
N SER A 283 6.90 -14.13 19.69
CA SER A 283 6.75 -15.14 20.74
C SER A 283 7.13 -16.55 20.29
N ASP A 284 7.10 -16.83 18.99
CA ASP A 284 7.55 -18.10 18.41
C ASP A 284 9.05 -18.07 18.09
N SER A 285 9.77 -19.17 18.36
CA SER A 285 11.19 -19.29 18.05
C SER A 285 11.48 -19.38 16.55
N ASN A 286 10.47 -19.73 15.74
CA ASN A 286 10.55 -19.72 14.28
C ASN A 286 10.20 -18.33 13.73
N PRO A 287 11.14 -17.62 13.05
CA PRO A 287 10.87 -16.32 12.45
C PRO A 287 9.76 -16.34 11.40
N LEU A 288 9.56 -17.49 10.72
CA LEU A 288 8.47 -17.66 9.77
C LEU A 288 7.10 -17.70 10.46
N SER A 289 7.08 -17.90 11.78
CA SER A 289 5.88 -17.88 12.59
C SER A 289 5.49 -16.49 13.08
N TRP A 290 6.39 -15.49 13.00
CA TRP A 290 6.18 -14.16 13.57
C TRP A 290 5.00 -13.41 12.94
N TYR A 291 4.49 -12.43 13.69
CA TYR A 291 3.46 -11.53 13.23
C TYR A 291 3.88 -10.07 13.38
N ARG A 292 3.43 -9.23 12.45
CA ARG A 292 3.30 -7.80 12.65
C ARG A 292 1.96 -7.52 13.31
N LEU A 293 1.89 -6.53 14.20
CA LEU A 293 0.71 -6.19 14.96
C LEU A 293 0.28 -4.78 14.63
N TRP A 294 -1.02 -4.58 14.43
CA TRP A 294 -1.69 -3.29 14.60
C TRP A 294 -2.49 -3.37 15.90
N SER A 295 -2.01 -2.71 16.94
CA SER A 295 -2.48 -2.93 18.32
C SER A 295 -3.48 -1.88 18.80
N ALA A 296 -3.41 -0.66 18.29
CA ALA A 296 -4.24 0.46 18.72
C ALA A 296 -4.23 1.61 17.72
N GLY A 297 -4.96 2.68 18.06
CA GLY A 297 -5.12 3.89 17.27
C GLY A 297 -6.43 3.92 16.50
N SER A 298 -6.73 5.07 15.90
CA SER A 298 -7.98 5.30 15.19
C SER A 298 -7.79 6.15 13.94
N LEU A 299 -8.52 5.78 12.90
CA LEU A 299 -8.53 6.44 11.61
C LEU A 299 -9.90 7.05 11.36
N GLN A 300 -9.90 8.15 10.63
CA GLN A 300 -11.08 8.80 10.10
C GLN A 300 -10.96 8.93 8.59
N VAL A 301 -12.06 8.66 7.90
CA VAL A 301 -12.23 8.93 6.47
C VAL A 301 -13.44 9.81 6.31
N VAL A 302 -13.23 11.05 5.87
CA VAL A 302 -14.32 11.94 5.46
C VAL A 302 -14.56 11.73 3.97
N HIS A 303 -15.74 11.24 3.62
CA HIS A 303 -16.20 11.10 2.24
C HIS A 303 -17.00 12.34 1.85
N VAL A 304 -16.42 13.16 0.98
CA VAL A 304 -16.92 14.51 0.70
C VAL A 304 -18.24 14.50 -0.08
N GLU A 305 -18.32 13.69 -1.13
CA GLU A 305 -19.45 13.63 -2.07
C GLU A 305 -20.74 13.14 -1.41
N LYS A 306 -20.60 12.33 -0.37
CA LYS A 306 -21.70 11.75 0.39
C LYS A 306 -21.81 12.27 1.80
N ASN A 307 -21.01 13.28 2.14
CA ASN A 307 -21.07 14.00 3.41
C ASN A 307 -21.22 13.05 4.61
N PHE A 308 -20.41 11.99 4.63
CA PHE A 308 -20.32 11.10 5.77
C PHE A 308 -18.88 10.93 6.22
N THR A 309 -18.73 10.58 7.49
CA THR A 309 -17.44 10.33 8.12
C THR A 309 -17.46 8.91 8.67
N LEU A 310 -16.51 8.10 8.19
CA LEU A 310 -16.21 6.78 8.73
C LEU A 310 -15.10 6.92 9.76
N THR A 311 -15.35 6.50 10.99
CA THR A 311 -14.33 6.45 12.05
C THR A 311 -14.10 5.01 12.45
N LEU A 312 -12.84 4.59 12.45
CA LEU A 312 -12.41 3.22 12.63
C LEU A 312 -11.47 3.11 13.84
N SER A 313 -11.67 2.06 14.65
CA SER A 313 -10.93 1.81 15.88
C SER A 313 -10.59 0.34 16.05
N VAL A 314 -9.41 0.04 16.59
CA VAL A 314 -8.99 -1.33 16.89
C VAL A 314 -9.74 -1.86 18.11
N ASP A 315 -10.46 -2.97 17.94
CA ASP A 315 -11.11 -3.69 19.06
C ASP A 315 -10.16 -4.77 19.62
N GLU A 316 -9.53 -5.52 18.72
CA GLU A 316 -8.58 -6.59 19.02
C GLU A 316 -7.34 -6.44 18.11
N PRO A 317 -6.11 -6.55 18.66
CA PRO A 317 -4.89 -6.38 17.87
C PRO A 317 -4.90 -7.25 16.60
N VAL A 318 -4.73 -6.59 15.45
CA VAL A 318 -4.74 -7.27 14.15
C VAL A 318 -3.37 -7.86 13.89
N LYS A 319 -3.32 -9.19 13.75
CA LYS A 319 -2.10 -9.95 13.49
C LYS A 319 -1.91 -10.17 12.00
N TRP A 320 -0.79 -9.69 11.46
CA TRP A 320 -0.37 -9.88 10.08
C TRP A 320 0.81 -10.82 10.02
N LYS A 321 0.77 -11.85 9.18
CA LYS A 321 1.87 -12.81 9.12
C LYS A 321 3.10 -12.14 8.53
N TYR A 322 4.26 -12.31 9.17
CA TYR A 322 5.47 -11.60 8.77
C TYR A 322 5.97 -11.95 7.35
N ILE A 323 5.76 -13.20 6.91
CA ILE A 323 6.30 -13.72 5.64
C ILE A 323 5.54 -13.23 4.40
N ASP A 324 4.22 -13.08 4.50
CA ASP A 324 3.36 -12.69 3.38
C ASP A 324 2.66 -11.37 3.60
N CYS A 325 2.79 -10.79 4.79
CA CYS A 325 2.11 -9.56 5.16
C CYS A 325 0.62 -9.66 4.82
N LEU A 326 -0.02 -10.76 5.19
CA LEU A 326 -1.48 -10.90 5.11
C LEU A 326 -2.06 -11.09 6.51
N PRO A 327 -3.27 -10.56 6.79
CA PRO A 327 -3.86 -10.66 8.12
C PRO A 327 -4.27 -12.10 8.47
N ARG A 328 -4.27 -12.43 9.76
CA ARG A 328 -4.56 -13.78 10.28
C ARG A 328 -5.59 -13.79 11.39
N ALA A 329 -5.65 -12.74 12.19
CA ALA A 329 -6.57 -12.61 13.31
C ALA A 329 -6.72 -11.14 13.70
N GLY A 330 -7.73 -10.86 14.51
CA GLY A 330 -8.01 -9.53 15.08
C GLY A 330 -9.32 -8.95 14.57
N LYS A 331 -9.69 -7.81 15.14
CA LYS A 331 -10.99 -7.19 14.92
C LYS A 331 -10.90 -5.69 15.06
N VAL A 332 -11.66 -5.02 14.22
CA VAL A 332 -11.80 -3.58 14.18
C VAL A 332 -13.28 -3.23 14.14
N SER A 333 -13.68 -2.18 14.85
CA SER A 333 -15.01 -1.58 14.72
C SER A 333 -14.93 -0.27 13.94
N PHE A 334 -16.04 0.10 13.32
CA PHE A 334 -16.19 1.42 12.72
C PHE A 334 -17.59 1.98 12.93
N THR A 335 -17.68 3.30 12.87
CA THR A 335 -18.91 4.07 12.99
C THR A 335 -19.04 4.98 11.77
N LEU A 336 -20.28 5.27 11.40
CA LEU A 336 -20.65 6.21 10.34
C LEU A 336 -21.41 7.38 10.98
N SER A 337 -21.12 8.59 10.52
CA SER A 337 -21.81 9.81 10.92
C SER A 337 -21.96 10.76 9.74
N GLY A 338 -22.97 11.65 9.75
CA GLY A 338 -23.31 12.52 8.62
C GLY A 338 -24.56 12.01 7.90
N ASP A 339 -24.58 12.08 6.57
CA ASP A 339 -25.74 11.65 5.77
C ASP A 339 -25.93 10.13 5.78
N LEU A 340 -24.88 9.38 6.11
CA LEU A 340 -24.93 7.96 6.46
C LEU A 340 -24.55 7.80 7.94
N THR A 341 -25.40 7.12 8.71
CA THR A 341 -25.13 6.82 10.13
C THR A 341 -25.17 5.33 10.38
N GLY A 342 -24.44 4.83 11.37
CA GLY A 342 -24.44 3.40 11.66
C GLY A 342 -23.15 2.88 12.26
N THR A 343 -23.04 1.56 12.31
CA THR A 343 -21.91 0.85 12.92
C THR A 343 -21.59 -0.41 12.13
N GLY A 344 -20.30 -0.77 12.12
CA GLY A 344 -19.84 -2.00 11.51
C GLY A 344 -18.61 -2.56 12.19
N THR A 345 -18.21 -3.74 11.74
CA THR A 345 -17.00 -4.42 12.19
C THR A 345 -16.28 -5.06 11.02
N ILE A 346 -14.97 -5.25 11.19
CA ILE A 346 -14.10 -5.99 10.30
C ILE A 346 -13.43 -7.08 11.12
N SER A 347 -13.63 -8.33 10.72
CA SER A 347 -13.02 -9.51 11.32
C SER A 347 -11.94 -10.06 10.39
N PHE A 348 -10.71 -10.16 10.89
CA PHE A 348 -9.56 -10.56 10.08
C PHE A 348 -9.28 -12.04 10.19
N SER A 349 -9.19 -12.73 9.05
CA SER A 349 -8.82 -14.15 9.00
C SER A 349 -8.32 -14.56 7.62
N SER A 350 -7.47 -15.58 7.58
CA SER A 350 -7.07 -16.27 6.34
C SER A 350 -6.57 -15.35 5.21
N GLY A 351 -5.93 -14.24 5.55
CA GLY A 351 -5.39 -13.27 4.59
C GLY A 351 -6.37 -12.22 4.07
N SER A 352 -7.56 -12.13 4.67
CA SER A 352 -8.61 -11.17 4.29
C SER A 352 -9.28 -10.56 5.54
N GLY A 353 -10.05 -9.48 5.34
CA GLY A 353 -10.91 -8.89 6.36
C GLY A 353 -12.38 -8.99 5.96
N TYR A 354 -13.20 -9.73 6.70
CA TYR A 354 -14.64 -9.77 6.47
C TYR A 354 -15.31 -8.60 7.17
N TYR A 355 -16.00 -7.73 6.44
CA TYR A 355 -16.74 -6.61 7.03
C TYR A 355 -18.25 -6.85 6.99
N VAL A 356 -18.92 -6.36 8.02
CA VAL A 356 -20.38 -6.30 8.11
C VAL A 356 -20.78 -5.01 8.80
N TYR A 357 -21.79 -4.32 8.29
CA TYR A 357 -22.29 -3.10 8.90
C TYR A 357 -23.78 -2.91 8.67
N THR A 358 -24.38 -2.14 9.56
CA THR A 358 -25.74 -1.61 9.41
C THR A 358 -25.64 -0.12 9.23
N VAL A 359 -26.31 0.41 8.21
CA VAL A 359 -26.34 1.83 7.87
C VAL A 359 -27.78 2.33 7.80
N THR A 360 -27.98 3.55 8.25
CA THR A 360 -29.19 4.35 8.10
C THR A 360 -28.88 5.49 7.14
N ASP A 361 -29.64 5.57 6.04
CA ASP A 361 -29.53 6.68 5.08
C ASP A 361 -30.26 7.95 5.58
N SER A 362 -30.09 9.06 4.85
CA SER A 362 -30.74 10.33 5.17
C SER A 362 -32.28 10.32 5.11
N ASN A 363 -32.87 9.29 4.48
CA ASN A 363 -34.32 9.08 4.44
C ASN A 363 -34.83 8.19 5.60
N GLY A 364 -33.93 7.71 6.47
CA GLY A 364 -34.24 6.83 7.59
C GLY A 364 -34.36 5.35 7.20
N ASN A 365 -33.93 4.96 5.99
CA ASN A 365 -33.92 3.56 5.59
C ASN A 365 -32.71 2.85 6.17
N ASN A 366 -32.94 1.68 6.76
CA ASN A 366 -31.88 0.83 7.27
C ASN A 366 -31.54 -0.27 6.26
N SER A 367 -30.24 -0.49 6.04
CA SER A 367 -29.73 -1.66 5.32
C SER A 367 -28.56 -2.27 6.07
N THR A 368 -28.38 -3.58 5.89
CA THR A 368 -27.21 -4.31 6.36
C THR A 368 -26.46 -4.82 5.15
N GLU A 369 -25.17 -4.53 5.11
CA GLU A 369 -24.28 -4.89 4.02
C GLU A 369 -23.04 -5.60 4.57
N GLN A 370 -22.41 -6.38 3.69
CA GLN A 370 -21.25 -7.18 4.05
C GLN A 370 -20.36 -7.44 2.84
N GLY A 371 -19.11 -7.78 3.09
CA GLY A 371 -18.15 -8.13 2.06
C GLY A 371 -16.79 -8.48 2.61
N ASN A 372 -15.78 -8.45 1.74
CA ASN A 372 -14.41 -8.79 2.10
C ASN A 372 -13.44 -7.67 1.68
N LEU A 373 -12.40 -7.48 2.49
CA LEU A 373 -11.21 -6.68 2.22
C LEU A 373 -10.10 -7.63 1.82
N ASP A 374 -9.65 -7.49 0.58
CA ASP A 374 -8.50 -8.20 0.04
C ASP A 374 -7.25 -7.33 0.18
N PHE A 375 -6.16 -7.93 0.66
CA PHE A 375 -4.88 -7.25 0.92
C PHE A 375 -3.80 -7.73 -0.04
N SER A 376 -2.84 -6.87 -0.39
CA SER A 376 -1.63 -7.30 -1.09
C SER A 376 -0.75 -8.15 -0.19
N SER A 377 -0.14 -9.18 -0.78
CA SER A 377 0.95 -9.88 -0.12
C SER A 377 2.26 -9.11 -0.32
N CYS A 378 3.10 -9.06 0.71
CA CYS A 378 4.49 -8.62 0.57
C CYS A 378 5.41 -9.72 0.00
N SER A 379 4.92 -10.96 -0.10
CA SER A 379 5.62 -11.98 -0.87
C SER A 379 5.55 -11.60 -2.35
N VAL A 380 6.71 -11.38 -2.98
CA VAL A 380 6.78 -11.32 -4.44
C VAL A 380 6.16 -12.61 -4.98
N PRO A 381 5.17 -12.55 -5.89
CA PRO A 381 4.64 -13.76 -6.49
C PRO A 381 5.81 -14.49 -7.17
N LEU A 382 6.09 -15.70 -6.72
CA LEU A 382 7.12 -16.62 -7.24
C LEU A 382 6.92 -17.03 -8.71
N PHE A 383 6.06 -16.35 -9.47
CA PHE A 383 5.76 -16.63 -10.86
C PHE A 383 6.79 -16.03 -11.84
N ILE A 384 7.87 -15.41 -11.36
CA ILE A 384 8.96 -14.85 -12.19
C ILE A 384 10.33 -15.33 -11.70
N LEU A 385 10.53 -16.64 -11.62
CA LEU A 385 11.88 -17.27 -11.57
C LEU A 385 11.98 -18.41 -12.59
#